data_AF-A0A1F4UQX2-F1
#
_entry.id   AF-A0A1F4UQX2-F1
#
_cell.length_a   1.000
_cell.length_b   1.000
_cell.length_c   1.000
_cell.angle_alpha   90.00
_cell.angle_beta   90.00
_cell.angle_gamma   90.00
#
_symmetry.space_group_name_H-M   'P 1'
#
loop_
_entity.id
_entity.type
_entity.pdbx_description
1 polymer ?
#
loop_
_entity_poly.entity_id
_entity_poly.type
_entity_poly.pdbx_seq_one_letter_code
_entity_poly.pdbx_strand_id
1 'polypeptide(L)'
;MGRNIKTLLILTIAVFQFSILNFQFSKKAFAAVSCQPIYGGGETCASSSDISIDKKVLNPQTNKLADNLGTNDPKYKPDFIANFQIKITNTGDSALSRVDIKDIFPQYVAFSAGPGGFDSNTKTLSFSISNLNPNETKTFNILGRIAAKDQLPQGIICVVNQAIATGDRDQVSRDNAQFCIENVSETAPSGFPVFPAKNIKQTPATGPESLALLLVPAGILGWFLRKFKI
;
A
#
# COMPACT_ATOMS: atom_id res chain seq x y z
N MET A 1 -62.34 -76.47 -12.68
CA MET A 1 -60.89 -76.21 -12.67
C MET A 1 -60.70 -74.71 -12.91
N GLY A 2 -60.74 -73.92 -11.85
CA GLY A 2 -60.76 -72.46 -11.97
C GLY A 2 -60.42 -71.83 -10.64
N ARG A 3 -59.33 -71.05 -10.62
CA ARG A 3 -59.11 -69.93 -9.70
C ARG A 3 -57.84 -69.17 -10.10
N ASN A 4 -58.07 -67.89 -10.42
CA ASN A 4 -57.24 -66.74 -10.05
C ASN A 4 -55.98 -66.42 -10.88
N ILE A 5 -56.20 -65.80 -12.05
CA ILE A 5 -55.21 -65.00 -12.79
C ILE A 5 -55.14 -63.52 -12.28
N LYS A 6 -55.93 -63.14 -11.27
CA LYS A 6 -56.01 -61.74 -10.81
C LYS A 6 -54.97 -61.33 -9.76
N THR A 7 -54.15 -62.26 -9.25
CA THR A 7 -53.21 -61.94 -8.16
C THR A 7 -51.76 -61.75 -8.64
N LEU A 8 -51.46 -62.03 -9.92
CA LEU A 8 -50.09 -61.92 -10.45
C LEU A 8 -49.80 -60.58 -11.13
N LEU A 9 -50.80 -59.70 -11.30
CA LEU A 9 -50.63 -58.38 -11.91
C LEU A 9 -50.55 -57.21 -10.91
N ILE A 10 -50.56 -57.51 -9.60
CA ILE A 10 -50.49 -56.50 -8.53
C ILE A 10 -49.09 -56.45 -7.88
N LEU A 11 -48.21 -57.42 -8.18
CA LEU A 11 -46.87 -57.47 -7.58
C LEU A 11 -45.77 -56.73 -8.38
N THR A 12 -46.09 -56.09 -9.50
CA THR A 12 -45.11 -55.33 -10.32
C THR A 12 -45.39 -53.83 -10.37
N ILE A 13 -46.49 -53.34 -9.77
CA ILE A 13 -46.83 -51.90 -9.71
C ILE A 13 -46.46 -51.28 -8.35
N ALA A 14 -45.94 -52.07 -7.40
CA ALA A 14 -45.47 -51.56 -6.10
C ALA A 14 -43.96 -51.22 -6.06
N VAL A 15 -43.24 -51.29 -7.20
CA VAL A 15 -41.79 -50.98 -7.26
C VAL A 15 -41.48 -49.81 -8.21
N PHE A 16 -42.49 -49.22 -8.87
CA PHE A 16 -42.30 -48.15 -9.85
C PHE A 16 -42.84 -46.78 -9.40
N GLN A 17 -42.97 -46.55 -8.10
CA GLN A 17 -43.44 -45.27 -7.54
C GLN A 17 -42.65 -44.82 -6.30
N PHE A 18 -41.38 -45.21 -6.23
CA PHE A 18 -40.41 -44.68 -5.25
C PHE A 18 -39.25 -43.96 -5.95
N SER A 19 -39.53 -43.38 -7.12
CA SER A 19 -38.70 -42.36 -7.74
C SER A 19 -39.55 -41.11 -7.86
N ILE A 20 -38.95 -39.94 -7.59
CA ILE A 20 -39.52 -38.59 -7.66
C ILE A 20 -40.22 -38.14 -6.36
N LEU A 21 -39.45 -37.94 -5.29
CA LEU A 21 -39.61 -36.79 -4.36
C LEU A 21 -38.46 -36.73 -3.34
N ASN A 22 -37.22 -36.87 -3.81
CA ASN A 22 -36.09 -36.24 -3.11
C ASN A 22 -35.98 -34.80 -3.62
N PHE A 23 -36.96 -33.97 -3.24
CA PHE A 23 -36.75 -32.53 -3.28
C PHE A 23 -35.65 -32.27 -2.27
N GLN A 24 -34.42 -32.18 -2.77
CA GLN A 24 -33.28 -31.65 -2.04
C GLN A 24 -33.69 -30.23 -1.64
N PHE A 25 -34.30 -30.09 -0.47
CA PHE A 25 -34.22 -28.85 0.28
C PHE A 25 -32.74 -28.66 0.56
N SER A 26 -32.05 -28.01 -0.39
CA SER A 26 -30.82 -27.31 -0.08
C SER A 26 -31.18 -26.33 1.01
N LYS A 27 -31.00 -26.76 2.27
CA LYS A 27 -30.93 -25.84 3.39
C LYS A 27 -29.85 -24.85 2.97
N LYS A 28 -30.24 -23.60 2.71
CA LYS A 28 -29.27 -22.51 2.60
C LYS A 28 -28.43 -22.59 3.87
N ALA A 29 -27.21 -23.07 3.74
CA ALA A 29 -26.26 -23.04 4.83
C ALA A 29 -25.94 -21.56 5.02
N PHE A 30 -26.53 -20.95 6.03
CA PHE A 30 -25.99 -19.69 6.55
C PHE A 30 -24.53 -20.01 6.87
N ALA A 31 -23.60 -19.27 6.26
CA ALA A 31 -22.18 -19.41 6.59
C ALA A 31 -22.07 -19.29 8.10
N ALA A 32 -21.84 -20.43 8.76
CA ALA A 32 -21.68 -20.46 10.19
C ALA A 32 -20.42 -19.68 10.47
N VAL A 33 -20.56 -18.54 11.16
CA VAL A 33 -19.45 -17.75 11.65
C VAL A 33 -18.59 -18.70 12.48
N SER A 34 -17.46 -19.12 11.92
CA SER A 34 -16.56 -20.07 12.56
C SER A 34 -15.72 -19.28 13.56
N CYS A 35 -16.15 -19.31 14.81
CA CYS A 35 -15.42 -18.71 15.91
C CYS A 35 -14.40 -19.73 16.42
N GLN A 36 -13.13 -19.35 16.39
CA GLN A 36 -12.07 -20.14 17.01
C GLN A 36 -11.76 -19.56 18.40
N PRO A 37 -11.74 -20.39 19.45
CA PRO A 37 -11.33 -19.93 20.77
C PRO A 37 -9.83 -19.57 20.73
N ILE A 38 -9.48 -18.40 21.26
CA ILE A 38 -8.08 -18.00 21.46
C ILE A 38 -7.65 -18.25 22.90
N TYR A 39 -6.40 -18.69 23.07
CA TYR A 39 -5.81 -18.88 24.39
C TYR A 39 -5.75 -17.53 25.13
N GLY A 40 -6.32 -17.47 26.34
CA GLY A 40 -6.44 -16.24 27.13
C GLY A 40 -7.88 -15.73 27.33
N GLY A 41 -8.88 -16.44 26.80
CA GLY A 41 -10.29 -16.12 27.02
C GLY A 41 -10.80 -15.09 26.02
N GLY A 42 -11.20 -15.57 24.85
CA GLY A 42 -11.84 -14.80 23.78
C GLY A 42 -12.16 -15.70 22.59
N GLU A 43 -13.01 -15.21 21.69
CA GLU A 43 -13.31 -15.85 20.42
C GLU A 43 -12.91 -14.91 19.28
N THR A 44 -12.20 -15.43 18.27
CA THR A 44 -11.99 -14.72 17.01
C THR A 44 -12.88 -15.38 15.96
N CYS A 45 -13.87 -14.62 15.51
CA CYS A 45 -14.80 -15.07 14.49
C CYS A 45 -14.28 -14.68 13.11
N ALA A 46 -13.98 -15.66 12.27
CA ALA A 46 -13.71 -15.43 10.86
C ALA A 46 -15.03 -15.01 10.21
N SER A 47 -15.28 -13.70 10.14
CA SER A 47 -16.40 -13.18 9.38
C SER A 47 -16.08 -13.46 7.91
N SER A 48 -16.72 -14.48 7.32
CA SER A 48 -16.79 -14.61 5.87
C SER A 48 -17.56 -13.39 5.37
N SER A 49 -16.85 -12.31 5.08
CA SER A 49 -17.46 -11.08 4.58
C SER A 49 -18.07 -11.37 3.21
N ASP A 50 -19.38 -11.16 3.08
CA ASP A 50 -20.11 -11.24 1.80
C ASP A 50 -19.67 -10.14 0.80
N ILE A 51 -18.71 -9.31 1.19
CA ILE A 51 -18.09 -8.30 0.35
C ILE A 51 -16.58 -8.47 0.34
N SER A 52 -15.99 -8.37 -0.84
CA SER A 52 -14.55 -8.33 -1.07
C SER A 52 -14.18 -7.02 -1.75
N ILE A 53 -13.18 -6.34 -1.19
CA ILE A 53 -12.51 -5.20 -1.83
C ILE A 53 -11.09 -5.61 -2.21
N ASP A 54 -10.66 -5.25 -3.42
CA ASP A 54 -9.31 -5.45 -3.94
C ASP A 54 -8.80 -4.09 -4.43
N LYS A 55 -7.63 -3.69 -3.95
CA LYS A 55 -7.03 -2.41 -4.20
C LYS A 55 -5.66 -2.61 -4.83
N LYS A 56 -5.48 -2.02 -5.99
CA LYS A 56 -4.20 -2.06 -6.73
C LYS A 56 -3.71 -0.67 -7.06
N VAL A 57 -2.41 -0.58 -7.29
CA VAL A 57 -1.73 0.61 -7.80
C VAL A 57 -1.13 0.30 -9.16
N LEU A 58 -1.18 1.25 -10.09
CA LEU A 58 -0.53 1.12 -11.38
C LEU A 58 0.98 1.20 -11.20
N ASN A 59 1.73 0.30 -11.82
CA ASN A 59 3.19 0.41 -11.87
C ASN A 59 3.58 1.55 -12.82
N PRO A 60 4.38 2.54 -12.37
CA PRO A 60 4.67 3.74 -13.15
C PRO A 60 5.55 3.50 -14.38
N GLN A 61 6.19 2.33 -14.49
CA GLN A 61 7.04 1.98 -15.63
C GLN A 61 6.37 0.97 -16.56
N THR A 62 5.68 -0.03 -16.01
CA THR A 62 5.09 -1.12 -16.81
C THR A 62 3.64 -0.90 -17.18
N ASN A 63 2.96 0.07 -16.58
CA ASN A 63 1.52 0.32 -16.73
C ASN A 63 0.65 -0.90 -16.41
N LYS A 64 1.13 -1.80 -15.55
CA LYS A 64 0.37 -2.93 -15.03
C LYS A 64 -0.08 -2.65 -13.60
N LEU A 65 -1.29 -3.05 -13.26
CA LEU A 65 -1.77 -2.99 -11.88
C LEU A 65 -1.04 -4.04 -11.03
N ALA A 66 -0.62 -3.62 -9.84
CA ALA A 66 0.03 -4.46 -8.84
C ALA A 66 -0.65 -4.26 -7.48
N ASP A 67 -0.70 -5.29 -6.65
CA ASP A 67 -1.21 -5.17 -5.28
C ASP A 67 -0.31 -4.23 -4.47
N ASN A 68 1.00 -4.42 -4.60
CA ASN A 68 2.01 -3.62 -3.91
C ASN A 68 3.22 -3.38 -4.83
N LEU A 69 3.86 -2.23 -4.65
CA LEU A 69 5.14 -1.85 -5.26
C LEU A 69 6.11 -1.49 -4.13
N GLY A 70 7.07 -2.37 -3.86
CA GLY A 70 8.07 -2.20 -2.81
C GLY A 70 9.28 -1.39 -3.24
N THR A 71 10.32 -1.40 -2.39
CA THR A 71 11.57 -0.66 -2.63
C THR A 71 12.38 -1.16 -3.81
N ASN A 72 12.13 -2.38 -4.30
CA ASN A 72 12.79 -2.94 -5.47
C ASN A 72 12.02 -2.70 -6.77
N ASP A 73 10.78 -2.23 -6.66
CA ASP A 73 9.92 -1.92 -7.80
C ASP A 73 10.18 -0.50 -8.33
N PRO A 74 9.69 -0.17 -9.53
CA PRO A 74 9.71 1.19 -10.05
C PRO A 74 8.98 2.17 -9.13
N LYS A 75 9.65 3.28 -8.80
CA LYS A 75 9.13 4.30 -7.87
C LYS A 75 8.43 5.41 -8.62
N TYR A 76 7.45 6.00 -7.95
CA TYR A 76 6.86 7.25 -8.38
C TYR A 76 7.82 8.41 -8.14
N LYS A 77 7.77 9.42 -9.02
CA LYS A 77 8.54 10.65 -8.90
C LYS A 77 7.68 11.77 -8.34
N PRO A 78 8.27 12.87 -7.83
CA PRO A 78 7.53 14.08 -7.50
C PRO A 78 6.63 14.53 -8.66
N ASP A 79 5.48 15.12 -8.34
CA ASP A 79 4.48 15.65 -9.29
C ASP A 79 3.80 14.62 -10.21
N PHE A 80 4.16 13.33 -10.14
CA PHE A 80 3.50 12.29 -10.93
C PHE A 80 2.08 12.01 -10.43
N ILE A 81 1.26 11.41 -11.30
CA ILE A 81 -0.06 10.91 -10.92
C ILE A 81 0.03 9.41 -10.65
N ALA A 82 -0.27 9.01 -9.42
CA ALA A 82 -0.54 7.63 -9.05
C ALA A 82 -1.99 7.26 -9.38
N ASN A 83 -2.17 6.18 -10.14
CA ASN A 83 -3.48 5.64 -10.46
C ASN A 83 -3.73 4.39 -9.61
N PHE A 84 -4.80 4.42 -8.82
CA PHE A 84 -5.28 3.32 -8.03
C PHE A 84 -6.54 2.73 -8.64
N GLN A 85 -6.67 1.42 -8.57
CA GLN A 85 -7.89 0.72 -8.90
C GLN A 85 -8.48 0.12 -7.63
N ILE A 86 -9.78 0.33 -7.42
CA ILE A 86 -10.55 -0.39 -6.41
C ILE A 86 -11.58 -1.25 -7.12
N LYS A 87 -11.56 -2.54 -6.84
CA LYS A 87 -12.53 -3.53 -7.31
C LYS A 87 -13.35 -4.00 -6.11
N ILE A 88 -14.66 -3.89 -6.18
CA ILE A 88 -15.59 -4.32 -5.15
C ILE A 88 -16.43 -5.45 -5.71
N THR A 89 -16.47 -6.57 -5.00
CA THR A 89 -17.22 -7.77 -5.39
C THR A 89 -18.18 -8.16 -4.26
N ASN A 90 -19.43 -8.43 -4.60
CA ASN A 90 -20.34 -9.13 -3.69
C ASN A 90 -20.05 -10.64 -3.77
N THR A 91 -19.43 -11.18 -2.73
CA THR A 91 -19.06 -12.59 -2.61
C THR A 91 -20.13 -13.42 -1.89
N GLY A 92 -21.20 -12.80 -1.41
CA GLY A 92 -22.34 -13.49 -0.79
C GLY A 92 -23.45 -13.87 -1.76
N ASP A 93 -24.43 -14.60 -1.25
CA ASP A 93 -25.55 -15.16 -2.02
C ASP A 93 -26.75 -14.21 -2.16
N SER A 94 -26.69 -13.02 -1.56
CA SER A 94 -27.79 -12.04 -1.56
C SER A 94 -27.31 -10.66 -2.00
N ALA A 95 -28.15 -9.94 -2.75
CA ALA A 95 -27.82 -8.59 -3.20
C ALA A 95 -27.56 -7.65 -2.02
N LEU A 96 -26.55 -6.79 -2.13
CA LEU A 96 -26.28 -5.72 -1.17
C LEU A 96 -27.00 -4.46 -1.66
N SER A 97 -27.91 -3.92 -0.85
CA SER A 97 -28.68 -2.74 -1.24
C SER A 97 -27.81 -1.48 -1.32
N ARG A 98 -26.80 -1.41 -0.44
CA ARG A 98 -25.82 -0.34 -0.38
C ARG A 98 -24.46 -0.86 0.08
N VAL A 99 -23.42 -0.35 -0.54
CA VAL A 99 -22.03 -0.50 -0.09
C VAL A 99 -21.42 0.90 -0.01
N ASP A 100 -20.88 1.25 1.15
CA ASP A 100 -20.13 2.48 1.36
C ASP A 100 -18.63 2.20 1.25
N ILE A 101 -17.92 2.99 0.47
CA ILE A 101 -16.49 2.84 0.21
C ILE A 101 -15.78 4.08 0.72
N LYS A 102 -14.69 3.86 1.45
CA LYS A 102 -13.75 4.89 1.89
C LYS A 102 -12.36 4.55 1.38
N ASP A 103 -11.71 5.51 0.73
CA ASP A 103 -10.30 5.42 0.33
C ASP A 103 -9.48 6.49 1.05
N ILE A 104 -8.58 6.06 1.93
CA ILE A 104 -7.79 6.91 2.82
C ILE A 104 -6.42 7.13 2.18
N PHE A 105 -6.21 8.35 1.70
CA PHE A 105 -4.99 8.75 1.02
C PHE A 105 -3.83 8.92 2.01
N PRO A 106 -2.64 8.41 1.69
CA PRO A 106 -1.49 8.58 2.56
C PRO A 106 -0.91 9.99 2.49
N GLN A 107 0.09 10.23 3.35
CA GLN A 107 0.94 11.41 3.21
C GLN A 107 1.58 11.50 1.83
N TYR A 108 1.84 12.74 1.40
CA TYR A 108 2.44 13.09 0.10
C TYR A 108 1.65 12.70 -1.14
N VAL A 109 0.38 12.31 -0.99
CA VAL A 109 -0.53 12.06 -2.11
C VAL A 109 -1.77 12.92 -1.93
N ALA A 110 -1.98 13.85 -2.85
CA ALA A 110 -3.20 14.67 -2.90
C ALA A 110 -4.23 13.99 -3.82
N PHE A 111 -5.49 13.96 -3.41
CA PHE A 111 -6.56 13.52 -4.30
C PHE A 111 -6.63 14.43 -5.55
N SER A 112 -6.70 13.80 -6.72
CA SER A 112 -6.81 14.51 -8.00
C SER A 112 -8.15 14.25 -8.68
N ALA A 113 -8.59 12.99 -8.75
CA ALA A 113 -9.85 12.62 -9.38
C ALA A 113 -10.32 11.23 -8.89
N GLY A 114 -11.62 11.00 -8.90
CA GLY A 114 -12.24 9.74 -8.49
C GLY A 114 -13.74 9.91 -8.27
N PRO A 115 -14.46 8.83 -7.96
CA PRO A 115 -15.89 8.89 -7.68
C PRO A 115 -16.18 9.53 -6.31
N GLY A 116 -17.29 10.24 -6.21
CA GLY A 116 -17.82 10.75 -4.94
C GLY A 116 -17.13 12.02 -4.42
N GLY A 117 -17.03 12.14 -3.10
CA GLY A 117 -16.56 13.35 -2.41
C GLY A 117 -15.30 13.10 -1.59
N PHE A 118 -14.35 14.04 -1.64
CA PHE A 118 -13.10 13.98 -0.89
C PHE A 118 -13.12 14.94 0.30
N ASP A 119 -12.84 14.42 1.49
CA ASP A 119 -12.62 15.22 2.70
C ASP A 119 -11.11 15.44 2.88
N SER A 120 -10.67 16.70 2.76
CA SER A 120 -9.27 17.09 2.90
C SER A 120 -8.75 17.01 4.35
N ASN A 121 -9.63 17.08 5.35
CA ASN A 121 -9.23 17.03 6.76
C ASN A 121 -8.83 15.61 7.16
N THR A 122 -9.62 14.61 6.73
CA THR A 122 -9.36 13.20 6.99
C THR A 122 -8.60 12.51 5.86
N LYS A 123 -8.33 13.23 4.76
CA LYS A 123 -7.73 12.72 3.51
C LYS A 123 -8.46 11.49 2.98
N THR A 124 -9.79 11.50 3.03
CA THR A 124 -10.61 10.34 2.68
C THR A 124 -11.54 10.65 1.53
N LEU A 125 -11.44 9.88 0.45
CA LEU A 125 -12.45 9.82 -0.61
C LEU A 125 -13.58 8.89 -0.18
N SER A 126 -14.82 9.33 -0.28
CA SER A 126 -16.01 8.54 0.05
C SER A 126 -17.01 8.50 -1.09
N PHE A 127 -17.50 7.30 -1.40
CA PHE A 127 -18.55 7.07 -2.38
C PHE A 127 -19.33 5.80 -2.04
N SER A 128 -20.48 5.60 -2.69
CA SER A 128 -21.34 4.45 -2.43
C SER A 128 -21.78 3.78 -3.71
N ILE A 129 -22.02 2.48 -3.63
CA ILE A 129 -22.65 1.67 -4.67
C ILE A 129 -24.04 1.29 -4.18
N SER A 130 -25.05 1.52 -5.01
CA SER A 130 -26.38 0.97 -4.81
C SER A 130 -26.53 -0.34 -5.58
N ASN A 131 -27.25 -1.29 -4.98
CA ASN A 131 -27.67 -2.56 -5.58
C ASN A 131 -26.52 -3.32 -6.25
N LEU A 132 -25.70 -4.00 -5.44
CA LEU A 132 -24.65 -4.90 -5.93
C LEU A 132 -25.15 -6.35 -5.81
N ASN A 133 -25.48 -6.96 -6.95
CA ASN A 133 -26.03 -8.32 -6.98
C ASN A 133 -24.98 -9.38 -6.59
N PRO A 134 -25.40 -10.61 -6.21
CA PRO A 134 -24.47 -11.71 -5.95
C PRO A 134 -23.50 -11.92 -7.12
N ASN A 135 -22.21 -12.07 -6.81
CA ASN A 135 -21.10 -12.20 -7.77
C ASN A 135 -20.88 -10.98 -8.68
N GLU A 136 -21.61 -9.89 -8.51
CA GLU A 136 -21.39 -8.66 -9.25
C GLU A 136 -20.12 -7.97 -8.75
N THR A 137 -19.35 -7.44 -9.71
CA THR A 137 -18.12 -6.70 -9.47
C THR A 137 -18.25 -5.30 -10.06
N LYS A 138 -17.86 -4.27 -9.30
CA LYS A 138 -17.65 -2.91 -9.83
C LYS A 138 -16.21 -2.45 -9.62
N THR A 139 -15.69 -1.74 -10.61
CA THR A 139 -14.31 -1.27 -10.63
C THR A 139 -14.27 0.25 -10.76
N PHE A 140 -13.43 0.89 -9.95
CA PHE A 140 -13.27 2.33 -9.88
C PHE A 140 -11.80 2.71 -10.00
N ASN A 141 -11.53 3.75 -10.78
CA ASN A 141 -10.19 4.32 -10.90
C ASN A 141 -10.12 5.62 -10.09
N ILE A 142 -9.02 5.78 -9.36
CA ILE A 142 -8.79 6.88 -8.43
C ILE A 142 -7.40 7.44 -8.70
N LEU A 143 -7.30 8.74 -8.92
CA LEU A 143 -6.05 9.44 -9.24
C LEU A 143 -5.59 10.26 -8.03
N GLY A 144 -4.34 10.02 -7.63
CA GLY A 144 -3.64 10.82 -6.62
C GLY A 144 -2.41 11.49 -7.22
N ARG A 145 -2.24 12.79 -6.97
CA ARG A 145 -1.03 13.52 -7.34
C ARG A 145 0.01 13.39 -6.23
N ILE A 146 1.20 12.93 -6.59
CA ILE A 146 2.36 12.92 -5.70
C ILE A 146 2.81 14.35 -5.45
N ALA A 147 3.14 14.65 -4.19
CA ALA A 147 3.60 15.97 -3.77
C ALA A 147 4.82 16.44 -4.57
N ALA A 148 5.00 17.75 -4.60
CA ALA A 148 6.14 18.38 -5.26
C ALA A 148 7.46 18.04 -4.55
N LYS A 149 8.57 18.21 -5.25
CA LYS A 149 9.91 17.78 -4.81
C LYS A 149 10.32 18.37 -3.45
N ASP A 150 9.97 19.63 -3.19
CA ASP A 150 10.27 20.38 -1.98
C ASP A 150 9.43 19.96 -0.76
N GLN A 151 8.31 19.29 -1.00
CA GLN A 151 7.41 18.76 0.03
C GLN A 151 7.72 17.29 0.41
N LEU A 152 8.70 16.69 -0.25
CA LEU A 152 9.10 15.30 -0.05
C LEU A 152 10.45 15.22 0.67
N PRO A 153 10.63 14.27 1.61
CA PRO A 153 11.96 13.97 2.14
C PRO A 153 12.87 13.43 1.04
N GLN A 154 14.18 13.63 1.16
CA GLN A 154 15.14 13.05 0.23
C GLN A 154 15.22 11.52 0.40
N GLY A 155 15.42 10.81 -0.71
CA GLY A 155 15.53 9.35 -0.76
C GLY A 155 14.23 8.67 -1.18
N ILE A 156 14.06 7.41 -0.76
CA ILE A 156 12.89 6.58 -1.08
C ILE A 156 12.00 6.51 0.15
N ILE A 157 10.71 6.80 -0.03
CA ILE A 157 9.67 6.61 0.98
C ILE A 157 8.58 5.72 0.43
N CYS A 158 8.07 4.80 1.24
CA CYS A 158 6.95 3.96 0.86
C CYS A 158 5.71 4.34 1.67
N VAL A 159 4.58 4.46 0.99
CA VAL A 159 3.30 4.87 1.56
C VAL A 159 2.23 3.86 1.17
N VAL A 160 1.14 3.83 1.93
CA VAL A 160 0.04 2.87 1.74
C VAL A 160 -1.25 3.62 1.56
N ASN A 161 -1.92 3.39 0.43
CA ASN A 161 -3.30 3.84 0.22
C ASN A 161 -4.24 2.73 0.70
N GLN A 162 -5.20 3.04 1.56
CA GLN A 162 -6.08 2.04 2.19
C GLN A 162 -7.52 2.23 1.74
N ALA A 163 -8.13 1.16 1.22
CA ALA A 163 -9.55 1.13 0.89
C ALA A 163 -10.35 0.27 1.87
N ILE A 164 -11.54 0.72 2.21
CA ILE A 164 -12.47 0.07 3.13
C ILE A 164 -13.84 0.06 2.46
N ALA A 165 -14.48 -1.10 2.38
CA ALA A 165 -15.88 -1.22 2.00
C ALA A 165 -16.71 -1.68 3.21
N THR A 166 -17.90 -1.10 3.34
CA THR A 166 -18.90 -1.45 4.35
C THR A 166 -20.23 -1.71 3.68
N GLY A 167 -20.72 -2.95 3.76
CA GLY A 167 -22.03 -3.34 3.25
C GLY A 167 -23.17 -2.90 4.17
N ASP A 168 -24.40 -3.02 3.66
CA ASP A 168 -25.65 -2.68 4.37
C ASP A 168 -25.99 -3.60 5.55
N ARG A 169 -25.28 -4.74 5.67
CA ARG A 169 -25.38 -5.66 6.82
C ARG A 169 -24.13 -5.59 7.70
N ASP A 170 -23.46 -4.44 7.72
CA ASP A 170 -22.23 -4.17 8.48
C ASP A 170 -21.05 -5.09 8.12
N GLN A 171 -21.08 -5.74 6.95
CA GLN A 171 -19.92 -6.50 6.48
C GLN A 171 -18.81 -5.52 6.10
N VAL A 172 -17.59 -5.77 6.60
CA VAL A 172 -16.44 -4.89 6.33
C VAL A 172 -15.36 -5.68 5.60
N SER A 173 -14.89 -5.11 4.50
CA SER A 173 -13.71 -5.59 3.77
C SER A 173 -12.69 -4.46 3.65
N ARG A 174 -11.40 -4.79 3.72
CA ARG A 174 -10.31 -3.83 3.71
C ARG A 174 -9.19 -4.35 2.84
N ASP A 175 -8.61 -3.46 2.05
CA ASP A 175 -7.42 -3.78 1.29
C ASP A 175 -6.48 -2.57 1.13
N ASN A 176 -5.21 -2.85 0.91
CA ASN A 176 -4.14 -1.87 0.90
C ASN A 176 -3.33 -1.99 -0.38
N ALA A 177 -2.92 -0.83 -0.92
CA ALA A 177 -1.94 -0.77 -2.00
C ALA A 177 -0.74 0.05 -1.55
N GLN A 178 0.40 -0.61 -1.35
CA GLN A 178 1.68 0.02 -1.07
C GLN A 178 2.36 0.46 -2.37
N PHE A 179 2.99 1.63 -2.35
CA PHE A 179 3.92 2.05 -3.38
C PHE A 179 5.00 2.96 -2.80
N CYS A 180 6.11 3.10 -3.53
CA CYS A 180 7.22 3.95 -3.11
C CYS A 180 7.40 5.16 -4.03
N ILE A 181 7.77 6.29 -3.42
CA ILE A 181 8.09 7.56 -4.05
C ILE A 181 9.59 7.79 -3.85
N GLU A 182 10.28 8.15 -4.91
CA GLU A 182 11.70 8.47 -4.89
C GLU A 182 11.90 9.97 -5.16
N ASN A 183 12.45 10.66 -4.18
CA ASN A 183 12.92 12.02 -4.30
C ASN A 183 14.45 12.05 -4.18
N VAL A 184 15.11 11.79 -5.30
CA VAL A 184 16.54 12.04 -5.40
C VAL A 184 16.75 13.49 -5.83
N SER A 185 17.54 14.22 -5.03
CA SER A 185 18.33 15.33 -5.57
C SER A 185 19.12 14.74 -6.72
N GLU A 186 19.03 15.32 -7.93
CA GLU A 186 19.91 14.91 -9.01
C GLU A 186 21.32 14.98 -8.43
N THR A 187 21.94 13.82 -8.19
CA THR A 187 23.36 13.78 -7.95
C THR A 187 23.95 14.49 -9.15
N ALA A 188 24.70 15.57 -8.88
CA ALA A 188 25.56 16.20 -9.87
C ALA A 188 26.17 15.08 -10.74
N PRO A 189 26.17 15.22 -12.08
CA PRO A 189 26.62 14.17 -12.99
C PRO A 189 27.90 13.56 -12.45
N SER A 190 27.95 12.24 -12.38
CA SER A 190 29.05 11.44 -11.81
C SER A 190 30.41 11.89 -12.32
N GLY A 191 30.98 12.85 -11.61
CA GLY A 191 32.13 13.63 -12.02
C GLY A 191 32.24 14.79 -11.05
N PHE A 192 33.16 14.67 -10.09
CA PHE A 192 33.68 15.87 -9.44
C PHE A 192 34.08 16.84 -10.56
N PRO A 193 33.71 18.13 -10.49
CA PRO A 193 34.20 19.09 -11.48
C PRO A 193 35.73 19.02 -11.43
N VAL A 194 36.34 18.48 -12.49
CA VAL A 194 37.77 18.60 -12.69
C VAL A 194 37.99 20.05 -13.02
N PHE A 195 38.29 20.86 -12.00
CA PHE A 195 38.76 22.21 -12.23
C PHE A 195 40.05 22.09 -13.04
N PRO A 196 40.15 22.74 -14.23
CA PRO A 196 41.40 22.75 -14.97
C PRO A 196 42.48 23.30 -14.04
N ALA A 197 43.67 22.69 -14.08
CA ALA A 197 44.79 23.14 -13.28
C ALA A 197 44.98 24.64 -13.50
N LYS A 198 44.76 25.43 -12.44
CA LYS A 198 45.04 26.86 -12.46
C LYS A 198 46.52 26.99 -12.84
N ASN A 199 46.81 27.62 -13.98
CA ASN A 199 48.19 27.96 -14.35
C ASN A 199 48.71 28.97 -13.33
N ILE A 200 49.30 28.47 -12.24
CA ILE A 200 49.91 29.30 -11.20
C ILE A 200 51.25 29.74 -11.77
N LYS A 201 51.32 30.99 -12.25
CA LYS A 201 52.55 31.53 -12.84
C LYS A 201 53.70 31.63 -11.83
N GLN A 202 53.42 31.62 -10.52
CA GLN A 202 54.41 31.55 -9.45
C GLN A 202 53.78 30.90 -8.21
N THR A 203 54.47 29.92 -7.63
CA THR A 203 54.19 29.42 -6.28
C THR A 203 54.60 30.49 -5.27
N PRO A 204 53.83 30.74 -4.18
CA PRO A 204 54.29 31.57 -3.08
C PRO A 204 55.63 31.05 -2.56
N ALA A 205 56.56 31.94 -2.23
CA ALA A 205 57.86 31.54 -1.70
C ALA A 205 57.70 30.91 -0.30
N THR A 206 57.54 29.59 -0.22
CA THR A 206 57.77 28.83 1.00
C THR A 206 59.27 28.63 1.19
N GLY A 207 59.97 29.72 1.49
CA GLY A 207 61.32 29.69 2.02
C GLY A 207 61.31 29.62 3.57
N PRO A 208 62.40 29.22 4.23
CA PRO A 208 62.46 29.05 5.71
C PRO A 208 62.29 30.34 6.54
N GLU A 209 61.99 31.47 5.91
CA GLU A 209 62.14 32.80 6.51
C GLU A 209 61.01 33.18 7.47
N SER A 210 59.83 32.53 7.44
CA SER A 210 58.74 32.89 8.35
C SER A 210 58.82 32.24 9.74
N LEU A 211 59.82 31.37 9.99
CA LEU A 211 60.07 30.75 11.30
C LEU A 211 61.30 31.34 12.03
N ALA A 212 62.10 32.17 11.36
CA ALA A 212 63.27 32.81 11.96
C ALA A 212 62.91 34.05 12.81
N LEU A 213 61.69 34.60 12.68
CA LEU A 213 61.35 35.91 13.24
C LEU A 213 60.63 35.92 14.61
N LEU A 214 60.61 34.80 15.34
CA LEU A 214 60.01 34.72 16.68
C LEU A 214 60.91 34.11 17.78
N LEU A 215 62.20 33.88 17.50
CA LEU A 215 63.10 33.19 18.44
C LEU A 215 64.30 34.03 18.95
N VAL A 216 64.35 35.34 18.69
CA VAL A 216 65.57 36.13 18.97
C VAL A 216 65.62 36.90 20.31
N PRO A 217 64.55 37.33 21.02
CA PRO A 217 64.80 38.07 22.27
C PRO A 217 64.90 37.19 23.54
N ALA A 218 64.84 35.85 23.46
CA ALA A 218 64.99 34.99 24.64
C ALA A 218 66.45 34.61 24.97
N GLY A 219 67.36 34.64 23.99
CA GLY A 219 68.76 34.21 24.19
C GLY A 219 69.65 35.22 24.90
N ILE A 220 69.39 36.53 24.71
CA ILE A 220 70.26 37.60 25.25
C ILE A 220 69.96 37.85 26.75
N LEU A 221 68.70 37.73 27.17
CA LEU A 221 68.29 37.85 28.57
C LEU A 221 68.85 36.71 29.45
N GLY A 222 68.99 35.50 28.91
CA GLY A 222 69.57 34.36 29.63
C GLY A 222 71.08 34.48 29.89
N TRP A 223 71.83 35.20 29.04
CA TRP A 223 73.28 35.38 29.21
C TRP A 223 73.63 36.39 30.30
N PHE A 224 72.80 37.42 30.50
CA PHE A 224 73.01 38.43 31.54
C PHE A 224 72.71 37.93 32.96
N LEU A 225 71.81 36.95 33.13
CA LEU A 225 71.45 36.39 34.43
C LEU A 225 72.49 35.43 35.02
N ARG A 226 73.55 35.06 34.27
CA ARG A 226 74.60 34.16 34.77
C ARG A 226 75.80 34.88 35.40
N LYS A 227 75.86 36.22 35.33
CA LYS A 227 77.00 37.01 35.86
C LYS A 227 76.73 37.74 37.18
N PHE A 228 75.51 37.70 37.71
CA PHE A 228 75.22 38.19 39.06
C PHE A 228 74.94 37.00 39.98
N LYS A 229 75.99 36.56 40.67
CA LYS A 229 75.91 35.67 41.83
C LYS A 229 75.63 36.56 43.04
N ILE A 230 74.48 36.37 43.68
CA ILE A 230 74.31 36.61 45.12
C ILE A 230 74.60 35.28 45.80
#